data_AF-A0A176Z3K8-F1
#
_entry.id   AF-A0A176Z3K8-F1
#
_cell.length_a   1.000
_cell.length_b   1.000
_cell.length_c   1.000
_cell.angle_alpha   90.00
_cell.angle_beta   90.00
_cell.angle_gamma   90.00
#
_symmetry.space_group_name_H-M   'P 1'
#
loop_
_entity.id
_entity.type
_entity.pdbx_description
1 polymer ?
#
loop_
_entity_poly.entity_id
_entity_poly.type
_entity_poly.pdbx_seq_one_letter_code
_entity_poly.pdbx_strand_id
1 'polypeptide(L)'
;MLSYDVTIRNARPIVHELSLDREGFTLIQHKISCANERDPEIVYDRYLEEMVPFIKKYFNASWVVPRREAVVFRSAGGSSMPRIKEPIVWAHIDYAPILGPVAAAIASQSRGIPLRSYSRLMIVQAWHALSLPPHDFPLAICDGTSVHDTDIEVVDNVFNGTALKLGLAHFNPAQRWYYFPEMTANELILFKAFDSQEHCNPKTVHAAFDNRRAHPNAKPRESIDARFFVYYE
;
A
#
# COMPACT_ATOMS: atom_id res chain seq x y z
N MET A 1 17.09 11.41 -18.30
CA MET A 1 16.12 10.46 -17.73
C MET A 1 16.24 9.19 -18.56
N LEU A 2 16.66 8.08 -17.97
CA LEU A 2 16.72 6.78 -18.66
C LEU A 2 15.34 6.12 -18.55
N SER A 3 14.81 5.62 -19.66
CA SER A 3 13.57 4.85 -19.70
C SER A 3 13.88 3.38 -19.84
N TYR A 4 13.20 2.53 -19.08
CA TYR A 4 13.33 1.08 -19.15
C TYR A 4 11.96 0.45 -19.41
N ASP A 5 11.94 -0.58 -20.25
CA ASP A 5 10.75 -1.39 -20.44
C ASP A 5 10.61 -2.39 -19.28
N VAL A 6 9.46 -2.35 -18.62
CA VAL A 6 9.15 -3.23 -17.48
C VAL A 6 7.97 -4.11 -17.85
N THR A 7 8.14 -5.43 -17.70
CA THR A 7 7.04 -6.39 -17.90
C THR A 7 6.22 -6.53 -16.63
N ILE A 8 4.97 -6.08 -16.66
CA ILE A 8 3.99 -6.22 -15.58
C ILE A 8 3.00 -7.34 -15.92
N ARG A 9 2.88 -8.34 -15.05
CA ARG A 9 2.11 -9.57 -15.28
C ARG A 9 0.78 -9.55 -14.53
N ASN A 10 -0.24 -10.19 -15.10
CA ASN A 10 -1.50 -10.44 -14.39
C ASN A 10 -1.27 -11.48 -13.28
N ALA A 11 -1.49 -11.09 -12.03
CA ALA A 11 -1.34 -11.99 -10.87
C ALA A 11 -2.58 -12.81 -10.53
N ARG A 12 -3.75 -12.58 -11.16
CA ARG A 12 -4.98 -13.37 -10.89
C ARG A 12 -4.77 -14.89 -10.94
N PRO A 13 -4.01 -15.47 -11.91
CA PRO A 13 -3.80 -16.91 -11.97
C PRO A 13 -2.99 -17.48 -10.80
N ILE A 14 -2.14 -16.66 -10.16
CA ILE A 14 -1.19 -17.09 -9.12
C ILE A 14 -1.60 -16.63 -7.72
N VAL A 15 -2.79 -16.05 -7.52
CA VAL A 15 -3.24 -15.52 -6.21
C VAL A 15 -3.05 -16.52 -5.07
N HIS A 16 -3.28 -17.80 -5.32
CA HIS A 16 -3.18 -18.88 -4.35
C HIS A 16 -1.73 -19.23 -3.96
N GLU A 17 -0.74 -18.77 -4.73
CA GLU A 17 0.69 -18.93 -4.46
C GLU A 17 1.27 -17.72 -3.72
N LEU A 18 0.56 -16.59 -3.71
CA LEU A 18 1.05 -15.32 -3.14
C LEU A 18 0.81 -15.24 -1.63
N SER A 19 1.84 -14.81 -0.91
CA SER A 19 1.81 -14.62 0.53
C SER A 19 2.50 -13.33 0.96
N LEU A 20 2.09 -12.82 2.12
CA LEU A 20 2.74 -11.66 2.73
C LEU A 20 4.17 -11.95 3.21
N ASP A 21 4.48 -13.19 3.56
CA ASP A 21 5.78 -13.55 4.14
C ASP A 21 6.83 -13.88 3.07
N ARG A 22 6.41 -14.33 1.88
CA ARG A 22 7.33 -14.63 0.78
C ARG A 22 7.39 -13.48 -0.22
N GLU A 23 6.32 -13.19 -0.93
CA GLU A 23 6.29 -12.16 -1.98
C GLU A 23 6.08 -10.75 -1.43
N GLY A 24 5.61 -10.64 -0.18
CA GLY A 24 5.31 -9.37 0.47
C GLY A 24 3.89 -8.86 0.23
N PHE A 25 3.10 -9.51 -0.63
CA PHE A 25 1.75 -9.08 -0.98
C PHE A 25 0.81 -10.25 -1.29
N THR A 26 -0.49 -10.00 -1.17
CA THR A 26 -1.54 -10.94 -1.59
C THR A 26 -2.83 -10.17 -1.92
N LEU A 27 -3.81 -10.87 -2.50
CA LEU A 27 -5.13 -10.34 -2.83
C LEU A 27 -6.17 -10.97 -1.91
N ILE A 28 -6.97 -10.14 -1.24
CA ILE A 28 -7.99 -10.61 -0.28
C ILE A 28 -9.37 -10.15 -0.72
N GLN A 29 -10.34 -11.06 -0.67
CA GLN A 29 -11.77 -10.72 -0.79
C GLN A 29 -12.25 -10.11 0.53
N HIS A 30 -12.58 -8.82 0.49
CA HIS A 30 -13.12 -8.07 1.60
C HIS A 30 -13.87 -6.86 1.04
N LYS A 31 -15.20 -6.91 1.12
CA LYS A 31 -16.06 -5.84 0.62
C LYS A 31 -16.19 -4.75 1.66
N ILE A 32 -15.80 -3.53 1.29
CA ILE A 32 -15.98 -2.35 2.12
C ILE A 32 -17.36 -1.73 1.99
N SER A 33 -17.94 -1.32 3.11
CA SER A 33 -19.25 -0.68 3.17
C SER A 33 -19.26 0.73 2.57
N CYS A 34 -18.12 1.44 2.61
CA CYS A 34 -17.98 2.81 2.15
C CYS A 34 -17.62 2.98 0.67
N ALA A 35 -17.67 1.91 -0.15
CA ALA A 35 -17.25 1.94 -1.56
C ALA A 35 -17.95 3.01 -2.42
N ASN A 36 -19.22 3.30 -2.12
CA ASN A 36 -20.04 4.26 -2.86
C ASN A 36 -20.20 5.62 -2.14
N GLU A 37 -19.57 5.78 -0.98
CA GLU A 37 -19.59 7.04 -0.24
C GLU A 37 -18.68 8.07 -0.93
N ARG A 38 -19.08 9.33 -0.93
CA ARG A 38 -18.41 10.42 -1.66
C ARG A 38 -17.83 11.48 -0.75
N ASP A 39 -18.26 11.54 0.52
CA ASP A 39 -17.62 12.39 1.51
C ASP A 39 -16.32 11.74 2.02
N PRO A 40 -15.14 12.33 1.77
CA PRO A 40 -13.87 11.75 2.17
C PRO A 40 -13.74 11.51 3.68
N GLU A 41 -14.29 12.40 4.52
CA GLU A 41 -14.21 12.24 5.97
C GLU A 41 -15.06 11.06 6.45
N ILE A 42 -16.26 10.89 5.87
CA ILE A 42 -17.11 9.73 6.15
C ILE A 42 -16.45 8.44 5.64
N VAL A 43 -15.86 8.46 4.43
CA VAL A 43 -15.12 7.30 3.91
C VAL A 43 -13.96 6.96 4.84
N TYR A 44 -13.18 7.96 5.30
CA TYR A 44 -12.06 7.72 6.22
C TYR A 44 -12.50 7.02 7.50
N ASP A 45 -13.52 7.54 8.17
CA ASP A 45 -13.98 7.00 9.45
C ASP A 45 -14.52 5.58 9.27
N ARG A 46 -15.44 5.37 8.33
CA ARG A 46 -16.02 4.05 8.07
C ARG A 46 -14.98 3.03 7.62
N TYR A 47 -14.07 3.41 6.75
CA TYR A 47 -13.02 2.50 6.27
C TYR A 47 -12.10 2.07 7.42
N LEU A 48 -11.71 2.97 8.31
CA LEU A 48 -10.87 2.62 9.45
C LEU A 48 -11.63 1.81 10.50
N GLU A 49 -12.89 2.14 10.78
CA GLU A 49 -13.77 1.37 11.67
C GLU A 49 -13.93 -0.08 11.20
N GLU A 50 -14.02 -0.29 9.88
CA GLU A 50 -14.15 -1.62 9.27
C GLU A 50 -12.82 -2.38 9.18
N MET A 51 -11.77 -1.69 8.73
CA MET A 51 -10.49 -2.34 8.43
C MET A 51 -9.65 -2.65 9.67
N VAL A 52 -9.70 -1.84 10.74
CA VAL A 52 -8.94 -2.13 11.97
C VAL A 52 -9.30 -3.50 12.57
N PRO A 53 -10.57 -3.84 12.84
CA PRO A 53 -10.92 -5.17 13.37
C PRO A 53 -10.65 -6.29 12.35
N PHE A 54 -10.84 -6.04 11.05
CA PHE A 54 -10.50 -7.00 10.02
C PHE A 54 -9.00 -7.34 10.01
N ILE A 55 -8.13 -6.33 9.97
CA ILE A 55 -6.66 -6.50 9.99
C ILE A 55 -6.23 -7.19 11.29
N LYS A 56 -6.78 -6.76 12.44
CA LYS A 56 -6.50 -7.41 13.73
C LYS A 56 -6.81 -8.91 13.69
N LYS A 57 -7.98 -9.28 13.17
CA LYS A 57 -8.40 -10.68 13.05
C LYS A 57 -7.55 -11.45 12.04
N TYR A 58 -7.29 -10.86 10.87
CA TYR A 58 -6.53 -11.49 9.79
C TYR A 58 -5.12 -11.91 10.25
N PHE A 59 -4.45 -11.04 11.01
CA PHE A 59 -3.10 -11.30 11.52
C PHE A 59 -3.07 -11.99 12.90
N ASN A 60 -4.22 -12.24 13.52
CA ASN A 60 -4.30 -12.66 14.92
C ASN A 60 -3.46 -11.75 15.85
N ALA A 61 -3.56 -10.45 15.63
CA ALA A 61 -2.72 -9.45 16.31
C ALA A 61 -3.28 -9.06 17.68
N SER A 62 -2.41 -8.67 18.60
CA SER A 62 -2.79 -8.17 19.93
C SER A 62 -3.55 -6.86 19.82
N TRP A 63 -3.05 -5.91 19.02
CA TRP A 63 -3.77 -4.69 18.64
C TRP A 63 -3.29 -4.12 17.31
N VAL A 64 -4.09 -3.20 16.76
CA VAL A 64 -3.82 -2.52 15.50
C VAL A 64 -4.07 -1.02 15.68
N VAL A 65 -3.13 -0.20 15.20
CA VAL A 65 -3.27 1.26 15.13
C VAL A 65 -3.25 1.67 13.65
N PRO A 66 -4.31 2.28 13.10
CA PRO A 66 -4.27 2.84 11.76
C PRO A 66 -3.58 4.21 11.75
N ARG A 67 -2.95 4.56 10.62
CA ARG A 67 -2.42 5.90 10.38
C ARG A 67 -3.45 6.76 9.65
N ARG A 68 -4.31 7.47 10.39
CA ARG A 68 -5.41 8.26 9.80
C ARG A 68 -4.90 9.28 8.77
N GLU A 69 -3.82 9.98 9.09
CA GLU A 69 -3.25 11.05 8.25
C GLU A 69 -2.59 10.51 6.97
N ALA A 70 -2.39 9.20 6.87
CA ALA A 70 -1.83 8.52 5.71
C ALA A 70 -2.85 7.63 5.00
N VAL A 71 -4.15 7.85 5.22
CA VAL A 71 -5.17 7.35 4.30
C VAL A 71 -5.24 8.31 3.11
N VAL A 72 -4.87 7.80 1.95
CA VAL A 72 -4.72 8.62 0.73
C VAL A 72 -5.75 8.18 -0.30
N PHE A 73 -6.58 9.13 -0.73
CA PHE A 73 -7.41 8.97 -1.92
C PHE A 73 -6.62 9.36 -3.15
N ARG A 74 -6.70 8.54 -4.20
CA ARG A 74 -6.06 8.86 -5.48
C ARG A 74 -7.02 8.78 -6.65
N SER A 75 -6.93 9.76 -7.55
CA SER A 75 -7.65 9.81 -8.82
C SER A 75 -6.69 10.15 -9.96
N ALA A 76 -6.74 9.40 -11.06
CA ALA A 76 -5.99 9.72 -12.28
C ALA A 76 -6.67 10.80 -13.14
N GLY A 77 -7.97 11.03 -12.96
CA GLY A 77 -8.74 12.02 -13.72
C GLY A 77 -8.71 13.44 -13.13
N GLY A 78 -7.95 13.65 -12.06
CA GLY A 78 -8.07 14.84 -11.22
C GLY A 78 -9.41 14.88 -10.47
N SER A 79 -9.51 15.73 -9.45
CA SER A 79 -10.77 16.01 -8.75
C SER A 79 -10.70 17.38 -8.07
N SER A 80 -11.85 18.04 -7.93
CA SER A 80 -12.01 19.27 -7.18
C SER A 80 -12.10 19.07 -5.67
N MET A 81 -12.11 17.81 -5.20
CA MET A 81 -12.21 17.49 -3.77
C MET A 81 -10.88 17.69 -3.03
N PRO A 82 -10.89 18.22 -1.80
CA PRO A 82 -9.69 18.31 -0.98
C PRO A 82 -9.09 16.91 -0.71
N ARG A 83 -7.75 16.84 -0.63
CA ARG A 83 -6.95 15.65 -0.26
C ARG A 83 -6.89 14.50 -1.26
N ILE A 84 -7.35 14.66 -2.51
CA ILE A 84 -7.10 13.67 -3.56
C ILE A 84 -5.72 13.91 -4.19
N LYS A 85 -4.90 12.85 -4.28
CA LYS A 85 -3.56 12.88 -4.87
C LYS A 85 -3.51 12.11 -6.20
N GLU A 86 -2.59 12.47 -7.08
CA GLU A 86 -2.35 11.68 -8.28
C GLU A 86 -1.71 10.32 -7.95
N PRO A 87 -1.88 9.29 -8.79
CA PRO A 87 -1.13 8.04 -8.71
C PRO A 87 0.40 8.30 -8.73
N ILE A 88 1.15 7.64 -7.84
CA ILE A 88 2.61 7.72 -7.86
C ILE A 88 3.15 6.74 -8.89
N VAL A 89 3.83 7.25 -9.92
CA VAL A 89 4.33 6.44 -11.05
C VAL A 89 5.79 6.00 -10.93
N TRP A 90 6.51 6.48 -9.91
CA TRP A 90 7.87 6.01 -9.61
C TRP A 90 7.84 4.84 -8.63
N ALA A 91 8.70 3.85 -8.87
CA ALA A 91 8.79 2.63 -8.06
C ALA A 91 9.40 2.90 -6.69
N HIS A 92 8.69 2.52 -5.62
CA HIS A 92 9.11 2.83 -4.25
C HIS A 92 8.64 1.87 -3.19
N ILE A 93 9.24 2.03 -2.00
CA ILE A 93 8.80 1.48 -0.72
C ILE A 93 8.60 2.66 0.23
N ASP A 94 7.46 2.73 0.91
CA ASP A 94 7.08 3.88 1.73
C ASP A 94 7.91 4.07 3.01
N TYR A 95 8.52 2.99 3.50
CA TYR A 95 9.23 2.98 4.77
C TYR A 95 10.61 2.38 4.59
N ALA A 96 11.65 3.20 4.78
CA ALA A 96 12.97 2.67 5.07
C ALA A 96 12.92 1.92 6.42
N PRO A 97 13.73 0.86 6.61
CA PRO A 97 13.71 0.04 7.82
C PRO A 97 13.77 0.84 9.13
N ILE A 98 14.59 1.89 9.17
CA ILE A 98 14.78 2.73 10.36
C ILE A 98 13.51 3.49 10.79
N LEU A 99 12.54 3.68 9.89
CA LEU A 99 11.35 4.47 10.17
C LEU A 99 10.15 3.70 10.66
N GLY A 100 10.12 2.37 10.55
CA GLY A 100 8.96 1.59 10.95
C GLY A 100 8.50 1.90 12.39
N PRO A 101 9.38 1.74 13.39
CA PRO A 101 9.06 2.03 14.79
C PRO A 101 8.75 3.50 15.05
N VAL A 102 9.43 4.43 14.36
CA VAL A 102 9.21 5.89 14.51
C VAL A 102 7.81 6.26 14.01
N ALA A 103 7.43 5.79 12.83
CA ALA A 103 6.11 6.03 12.26
C ALA A 103 4.99 5.43 13.13
N ALA A 104 5.24 4.24 13.69
CA ALA A 104 4.33 3.58 14.62
C ALA A 104 4.13 4.40 15.91
N ALA A 105 5.22 4.92 16.48
CA ALA A 105 5.16 5.77 17.66
C ALA A 105 4.39 7.08 17.39
N ILE A 106 4.65 7.73 16.26
CA ILE A 106 3.93 8.96 15.85
C ILE A 106 2.42 8.70 15.71
N ALA A 107 2.03 7.60 15.07
CA ALA A 107 0.61 7.26 14.88
C ALA A 107 -0.11 6.91 16.18
N SER A 108 0.56 6.26 17.13
CA SER A 108 0.00 6.07 18.47
C SER A 108 -0.18 7.40 19.21
N GLN A 109 0.83 8.26 19.17
CA GLN A 109 0.80 9.57 19.84
C GLN A 109 -0.27 10.49 19.28
N SER A 110 -0.45 10.57 17.95
CA SER A 110 -1.48 11.43 17.34
C SER A 110 -2.90 11.03 17.75
N ARG A 111 -3.09 9.79 18.22
CA ARG A 111 -4.36 9.25 18.71
C ARG A 111 -4.47 9.19 20.24
N GLY A 112 -3.48 9.69 20.98
CA GLY A 112 -3.45 9.60 22.43
C GLY A 112 -3.31 8.16 22.95
N ILE A 113 -2.81 7.23 22.12
CA ILE A 113 -2.57 5.84 22.51
C ILE A 113 -1.21 5.76 23.20
N PRO A 114 -1.13 5.31 24.47
CA PRO A 114 0.14 5.15 25.16
C PRO A 114 1.05 4.17 24.43
N LEU A 115 2.36 4.47 24.38
CA LEU A 115 3.35 3.51 23.90
C LEU A 115 3.43 2.32 24.86
N ARG A 116 3.51 1.11 24.29
CA ARG A 116 3.58 -0.15 25.01
C ARG A 116 4.69 -1.00 24.42
N SER A 117 5.23 -1.92 25.22
CA SER A 117 6.16 -2.93 24.71
C SER A 117 5.42 -3.89 23.78
N TYR A 118 6.13 -4.40 22.77
CA TYR A 118 5.62 -5.38 21.82
C TYR A 118 6.77 -6.33 21.41
N SER A 119 6.45 -7.58 21.10
CA SER A 119 7.41 -8.58 20.61
C SER A 119 7.64 -8.49 19.09
N ARG A 120 6.66 -7.97 18.34
CA ARG A 120 6.74 -7.72 16.90
C ARG A 120 5.89 -6.52 16.51
N LEU A 121 6.41 -5.72 15.57
CA LEU A 121 5.69 -4.66 14.86
C LEU A 121 5.74 -4.95 13.36
N MET A 122 4.57 -4.93 12.74
CA MET A 122 4.43 -4.90 11.29
C MET A 122 3.77 -3.59 10.85
N ILE A 123 4.15 -3.10 9.68
CA ILE A 123 3.37 -2.10 8.95
C ILE A 123 2.82 -2.79 7.72
N VAL A 124 1.51 -2.77 7.56
CA VAL A 124 0.82 -3.30 6.38
C VAL A 124 0.00 -2.21 5.72
N GLN A 125 -0.15 -2.33 4.41
CA GLN A 125 -0.88 -1.40 3.59
C GLN A 125 -2.02 -2.13 2.90
N ALA A 126 -3.22 -1.57 3.01
CA ALA A 126 -4.41 -2.05 2.32
C ALA A 126 -4.73 -1.08 1.19
N TRP A 127 -4.68 -1.58 -0.04
CA TRP A 127 -5.02 -0.84 -1.24
C TRP A 127 -6.32 -1.38 -1.84
N HIS A 128 -7.36 -0.54 -1.87
CA HIS A 128 -8.65 -0.84 -2.50
C HIS A 128 -8.86 0.03 -3.74
N ALA A 129 -9.32 -0.59 -4.82
CA ALA A 129 -9.92 0.15 -5.94
C ALA A 129 -11.38 0.48 -5.61
N LEU A 130 -11.75 1.76 -5.69
CA LEU A 130 -13.13 2.23 -5.51
C LEU A 130 -13.86 2.38 -6.84
N SER A 131 -13.16 2.84 -7.87
CA SER A 131 -13.72 2.97 -9.21
C SER A 131 -13.94 1.59 -9.85
N LEU A 132 -14.95 1.50 -10.72
CA LEU A 132 -15.14 0.31 -11.55
C LEU A 132 -13.97 0.13 -12.54
N PRO A 133 -13.62 -1.12 -12.89
CA PRO A 133 -12.63 -1.39 -13.92
C PRO A 133 -13.18 -1.14 -15.34
N PRO A 134 -12.32 -1.17 -16.38
CA PRO A 134 -10.86 -1.30 -16.32
C PRO A 134 -10.20 0.02 -15.89
N HIS A 135 -9.16 -0.04 -15.06
CA HIS A 135 -8.47 1.16 -14.54
C HIS A 135 -7.34 1.62 -15.46
N ASP A 136 -7.16 2.94 -15.57
CA ASP A 136 -6.09 3.59 -16.32
C ASP A 136 -4.71 3.51 -15.62
N PHE A 137 -4.64 3.75 -14.31
CA PHE A 137 -3.41 3.77 -13.53
C PHE A 137 -3.39 2.75 -12.37
N PRO A 138 -3.68 1.45 -12.57
CA PRO A 138 -3.74 0.48 -11.47
C PRO A 138 -2.41 0.36 -10.71
N LEU A 139 -2.46 -0.26 -9.53
CA LEU A 139 -1.27 -0.52 -8.72
C LEU A 139 -0.51 -1.74 -9.25
N ALA A 140 0.73 -1.54 -9.67
CA ALA A 140 1.72 -2.60 -9.83
C ALA A 140 2.50 -2.79 -8.53
N ILE A 141 2.80 -4.04 -8.22
CA ILE A 141 3.56 -4.45 -7.05
C ILE A 141 4.60 -5.50 -7.46
N CYS A 142 5.81 -5.38 -6.92
CA CYS A 142 6.92 -6.26 -7.20
C CYS A 142 6.97 -7.38 -6.16
N ASP A 143 7.25 -8.60 -6.61
CA ASP A 143 7.58 -9.73 -5.74
C ASP A 143 8.88 -9.42 -4.98
N GLY A 144 8.77 -9.28 -3.66
CA GLY A 144 9.88 -8.90 -2.78
C GLY A 144 11.07 -9.86 -2.85
N THR A 145 10.85 -11.14 -3.23
CA THR A 145 11.93 -12.12 -3.43
C THR A 145 12.77 -11.86 -4.69
N SER A 146 12.32 -10.96 -5.56
CA SER A 146 13.03 -10.54 -6.78
C SER A 146 13.77 -9.21 -6.65
N VAL A 147 13.62 -8.53 -5.50
CA VAL A 147 14.19 -7.20 -5.26
C VAL A 147 15.48 -7.33 -4.44
N HIS A 148 16.59 -6.83 -4.97
CA HIS A 148 17.87 -6.84 -4.28
C HIS A 148 18.03 -5.58 -3.42
N ASP A 149 18.82 -5.63 -2.35
CA ASP A 149 19.07 -4.42 -1.54
C ASP A 149 19.76 -3.32 -2.35
N THR A 150 20.59 -3.71 -3.32
CA THR A 150 21.25 -2.79 -4.28
C THR A 150 20.27 -2.14 -5.25
N ASP A 151 19.04 -2.65 -5.35
CA ASP A 151 18.00 -2.02 -6.16
C ASP A 151 17.37 -0.84 -5.43
N ILE A 152 17.57 -0.69 -4.11
CA ILE A 152 16.87 0.31 -3.30
C ILE A 152 17.83 1.41 -2.84
N GLU A 153 17.53 2.64 -3.25
CA GLU A 153 18.17 3.85 -2.74
C GLU A 153 17.28 4.49 -1.67
N VAL A 154 17.80 4.60 -0.45
CA VAL A 154 17.08 5.30 0.63
C VAL A 154 17.25 6.81 0.45
N VAL A 155 16.14 7.51 0.27
CA VAL A 155 16.11 8.96 0.09
C VAL A 155 15.34 9.63 1.21
N ASP A 156 15.75 10.86 1.53
CA ASP A 156 14.99 11.74 2.42
C ASP A 156 13.80 12.34 1.68
N ASN A 157 12.63 12.20 2.27
CA ASN A 157 11.38 12.79 1.82
C ASN A 157 10.76 13.59 2.98
N VAL A 158 10.70 14.91 2.86
CA VAL A 158 10.11 15.76 3.89
C VAL A 158 8.62 15.88 3.62
N PHE A 159 7.78 15.33 4.50
CA PHE A 159 6.33 15.49 4.44
C PHE A 159 5.84 16.28 5.66
N ASN A 160 5.20 17.44 5.41
CA ASN A 160 4.69 18.34 6.46
C ASN A 160 5.71 18.66 7.56
N GLY A 161 6.98 18.90 7.18
CA GLY A 161 8.07 19.21 8.12
C GLY A 161 8.64 18.02 8.88
N THR A 162 8.13 16.80 8.66
CA THR A 162 8.73 15.57 9.17
C THR A 162 9.58 14.93 8.09
N ALA A 163 10.88 14.76 8.36
CA ALA A 163 11.75 13.98 7.49
C ALA A 163 11.35 12.49 7.59
N LEU A 164 10.80 11.98 6.49
CA LEU A 164 10.59 10.56 6.27
C LEU A 164 11.70 10.04 5.36
N LYS A 165 12.00 8.75 5.43
CA LYS A 165 12.96 8.03 4.60
C LYS A 165 12.17 6.95 3.89
N LEU A 166 12.20 7.00 2.57
CA LEU A 166 11.57 6.01 1.69
C LEU A 166 12.64 5.37 0.82
N GLY A 167 12.34 4.22 0.23
CA GLY A 167 13.20 3.57 -0.75
C GLY A 167 12.71 3.89 -2.15
N LEU A 168 13.57 4.47 -3.00
CA LEU A 168 13.36 4.50 -4.45
C LEU A 168 13.97 3.25 -5.06
N ALA A 169 13.25 2.61 -5.97
CA ALA A 169 13.75 1.42 -6.66
C ALA A 169 14.38 1.79 -8.00
N HIS A 170 15.62 1.35 -8.19
CA HIS A 170 16.27 1.31 -9.48
C HIS A 170 15.73 0.15 -10.33
N PHE A 171 15.78 0.34 -11.65
CA PHE A 171 15.45 -0.72 -12.58
C PHE A 171 16.42 -1.88 -12.45
N ASN A 172 15.87 -3.09 -12.34
CA ASN A 172 16.62 -4.34 -12.45
C ASN A 172 15.76 -5.34 -13.24
N PRO A 173 16.26 -5.93 -14.34
CA PRO A 173 15.48 -6.86 -15.17
C PRO A 173 15.06 -8.15 -14.43
N ALA A 174 15.67 -8.47 -13.30
CA ALA A 174 15.27 -9.59 -12.45
C ALA A 174 13.96 -9.34 -11.68
N GLN A 175 13.54 -8.07 -11.53
CA GLN A 175 12.34 -7.69 -10.80
C GLN A 175 11.08 -8.26 -11.47
N ARG A 176 10.27 -8.94 -10.67
CA ARG A 176 9.02 -9.56 -11.12
C ARG A 176 7.83 -8.72 -10.67
N TRP A 177 7.30 -7.95 -11.61
CA TRP A 177 6.18 -7.05 -11.40
C TRP A 177 4.84 -7.69 -11.74
N TYR A 178 3.84 -7.40 -10.89
CA TYR A 178 2.50 -7.93 -10.97
C TYR A 178 1.45 -6.84 -10.77
N TYR A 179 0.24 -7.08 -11.30
CA TYR A 179 -0.95 -6.32 -10.98
C TYR A 179 -2.18 -7.23 -11.05
N PHE A 180 -3.30 -6.76 -10.51
CA PHE A 180 -4.58 -7.46 -10.57
C PHE A 180 -5.55 -6.69 -11.47
N PRO A 181 -5.83 -7.14 -12.70
CA PRO A 181 -6.84 -6.53 -13.56
C PRO A 181 -8.24 -6.74 -12.99
N GLU A 182 -9.18 -5.90 -13.45
CA GLU A 182 -10.59 -5.96 -13.10
C GLU A 182 -10.88 -5.92 -11.59
N MET A 183 -10.04 -5.22 -10.82
CA MET A 183 -10.29 -5.05 -9.38
C MET A 183 -11.58 -4.26 -9.12
N THR A 184 -12.30 -4.67 -8.09
CA THR A 184 -13.50 -3.97 -7.59
C THR A 184 -13.34 -3.61 -6.11
N ALA A 185 -14.27 -2.84 -5.56
CA ALA A 185 -14.27 -2.52 -4.12
C ALA A 185 -14.61 -3.73 -3.21
N ASN A 186 -14.77 -4.93 -3.77
CA ASN A 186 -15.00 -6.16 -3.01
C ASN A 186 -13.69 -6.87 -2.60
N GLU A 187 -12.54 -6.31 -2.97
CA GLU A 187 -11.23 -6.89 -2.74
C GLU A 187 -10.15 -5.83 -2.54
N LEU A 188 -9.05 -6.24 -1.92
CA LEU A 188 -7.89 -5.40 -1.67
C LEU A 188 -6.58 -6.13 -1.94
N ILE A 189 -5.58 -5.35 -2.33
CA ILE A 189 -4.19 -5.77 -2.26
C ILE A 189 -3.71 -5.46 -0.85
N LEU A 190 -3.35 -6.49 -0.10
CA LEU A 190 -2.70 -6.35 1.20
C LEU A 190 -1.21 -6.58 1.00
N PHE A 191 -0.38 -5.67 1.47
CA PHE A 191 1.07 -5.81 1.34
C PHE A 191 1.81 -5.29 2.55
N LYS A 192 2.94 -5.92 2.84
CA LYS A 192 3.79 -5.60 3.99
C LYS A 192 4.70 -4.44 3.61
N ALA A 193 4.87 -3.46 4.47
CA ALA A 193 5.80 -2.35 4.27
C ALA A 193 6.96 -2.36 5.27
N PHE A 194 6.79 -3.04 6.39
CA PHE A 194 7.81 -3.21 7.43
C PHE A 194 7.46 -4.42 8.31
N ASP A 195 8.49 -5.09 8.82
CA ASP A 195 8.34 -6.18 9.80
C ASP A 195 9.57 -6.30 10.70
N SER A 196 9.41 -6.06 12.00
CA SER A 196 10.55 -6.09 12.94
C SER A 196 11.21 -7.47 13.08
N GLN A 197 10.59 -8.55 12.61
CA GLN A 197 11.15 -9.90 12.63
C GLN A 197 11.74 -10.36 11.29
N GLU A 198 11.51 -9.64 10.19
CA GLU A 198 12.02 -10.00 8.84
C GLU A 198 13.05 -8.98 8.36
N HIS A 199 14.12 -8.80 9.14
CA HIS A 199 15.18 -7.81 8.86
C HIS A 199 14.65 -6.39 8.60
N CYS A 200 13.42 -6.08 9.05
CA CYS A 200 12.76 -4.79 8.87
C CYS A 200 12.46 -4.39 7.41
N ASN A 201 12.60 -5.28 6.42
CA ASN A 201 12.53 -4.91 5.00
C ASN A 201 11.89 -5.98 4.09
N PRO A 202 10.55 -6.06 4.01
CA PRO A 202 9.86 -6.99 3.10
C PRO A 202 10.00 -6.63 1.60
N LYS A 203 10.73 -5.56 1.24
CA LYS A 203 11.06 -5.12 -0.14
C LYS A 203 9.89 -5.04 -1.12
N THR A 204 8.72 -4.66 -0.64
CA THR A 204 7.49 -4.62 -1.43
C THR A 204 7.38 -3.32 -2.23
N VAL A 205 8.18 -3.27 -3.29
CA VAL A 205 8.23 -2.13 -4.22
C VAL A 205 6.91 -2.05 -4.98
N HIS A 206 6.35 -0.85 -5.13
CA HIS A 206 5.12 -0.62 -5.86
C HIS A 206 5.13 0.71 -6.61
N ALA A 207 4.27 0.80 -7.63
CA ALA A 207 4.04 2.00 -8.43
C ALA A 207 2.69 1.89 -9.15
N ALA A 208 2.08 3.03 -9.48
CA ALA A 208 1.06 3.07 -10.50
C ALA A 208 1.68 3.02 -11.89
N PHE A 209 0.98 2.44 -12.86
CA PHE A 209 1.43 2.41 -14.26
C PHE A 209 0.28 2.69 -15.21
N ASP A 210 0.57 3.33 -16.35
CA ASP A 210 -0.39 3.53 -17.43
C ASP A 210 -0.75 2.16 -18.08
N ASN A 211 -1.95 1.67 -17.78
CA ASN A 211 -2.49 0.44 -18.30
C ASN A 211 -3.02 0.65 -19.73
N ARG A 212 -2.07 0.72 -20.67
CA ARG A 212 -2.37 0.95 -22.09
C ARG A 212 -3.30 -0.08 -22.72
N ARG A 213 -3.41 -1.27 -22.13
CA ARG A 213 -4.33 -2.33 -22.56
C ARG A 213 -5.80 -2.02 -22.26
N ALA A 214 -6.08 -1.14 -21.30
CA ALA A 214 -7.44 -0.73 -20.98
C ALA A 214 -7.97 0.37 -21.91
N HIS A 215 -7.08 1.12 -22.59
CA HIS A 215 -7.49 2.19 -23.49
C HIS A 215 -8.19 1.65 -24.75
N PRO A 216 -9.19 2.38 -25.30
CA PRO A 216 -9.69 3.69 -24.86
C PRO A 216 -10.75 3.62 -23.75
N ASN A 217 -11.10 2.41 -23.28
CA ASN A 217 -12.20 2.19 -22.33
C ASN A 217 -11.78 2.33 -20.86
N ALA A 218 -10.54 2.73 -20.60
CA ALA A 218 -10.00 2.87 -19.27
C ALA A 218 -10.78 3.96 -18.50
N LYS A 219 -11.14 3.64 -17.27
CA LYS A 219 -11.77 4.57 -16.33
C LYS A 219 -10.70 5.16 -15.43
N PRO A 220 -10.82 6.45 -15.06
CA PRO A 220 -9.99 7.06 -14.04
C PRO A 220 -10.04 6.25 -12.75
N ARG A 221 -8.87 5.76 -12.32
CA ARG A 221 -8.76 4.98 -11.08
C ARG A 221 -9.03 5.84 -9.86
N GLU A 222 -10.07 5.52 -9.11
CA GLU A 222 -10.26 5.97 -7.72
C GLU A 222 -9.81 4.85 -6.76
N SER A 223 -8.99 5.17 -5.76
CA SER A 223 -8.48 4.17 -4.81
C SER A 223 -8.27 4.74 -3.40
N ILE A 224 -8.33 3.86 -2.40
CA ILE A 224 -7.90 4.11 -1.01
C ILE A 224 -6.62 3.35 -0.75
N ASP A 225 -5.64 4.04 -0.19
CA ASP A 225 -4.41 3.46 0.35
C ASP A 225 -4.31 3.81 1.83
N ALA A 226 -4.34 2.79 2.70
CA ALA A 226 -4.32 2.96 4.15
C ALA A 226 -3.25 2.10 4.81
N ARG A 227 -2.57 2.67 5.82
CA ARG A 227 -1.50 2.02 6.58
C ARG A 227 -1.97 1.62 7.98
N PHE A 228 -1.63 0.40 8.38
CA PHE A 228 -1.95 -0.17 9.68
C PHE A 228 -0.68 -0.67 10.36
N PHE A 229 -0.49 -0.26 11.61
CA PHE A 229 0.54 -0.75 12.51
C PHE A 229 -0.03 -1.91 13.31
N VAL A 230 0.53 -3.10 13.12
CA VAL A 230 0.06 -4.36 13.67
C VAL A 230 1.06 -4.83 14.72
N TYR A 231 0.58 -5.09 15.93
CA TYR A 231 1.42 -5.39 17.09
C TYR A 231 1.11 -6.75 17.70
N TYR A 232 2.14 -7.37 18.25
CA TYR A 232 2.08 -8.63 18.99
C TYR A 232 2.71 -8.45 20.37
N GLU A 233 2.15 -9.12 21.37
CA GLU A 233 2.71 -9.20 22.73
C GLU A 233 3.73 -10.32 22.83
#